data_AF-A0A097ATV9-F1
#
_entry.id   AF-A0A097ATV9-F1
#
_cell.length_a   1.000
_cell.length_b   1.000
_cell.length_c   1.000
_cell.angle_alpha   90.00
_cell.angle_beta   90.00
_cell.angle_gamma   90.00
#
_symmetry.space_group_name_H-M   'P 1'
#
loop_
_entity.id
_entity.type
_entity.pdbx_description
1 polymer ?
#
loop_
_entity_poly.entity_id
_entity_poly.type
_entity_poly.pdbx_seq_one_letter_code
_entity_poly.pdbx_strand_id
1 'polypeptide(L)'
;MLNKLTNLRIDSTSSNESIKIHKCLIVFEFSLKVPTYHVEQQNTSIQIIFEDTPLNMPEGKYNVLDGIISYVEIKATEQQIVAEIALDFQTDFEIEIIEGIPAKFKLYISRKPLLEILKDKKILINPGFGEKNTSPTGLLQHIPMMAIAKKLHFLLTTCGAQSRLSWEKSLQEKDLEKFEEGVFIDIFTEASLKKESGFKVYYSDGDENSLKLAKYINECMSQKLQLDNLGICPKSYNYKENVIPIGVVPAMENMRLDDAHLRDLDYRNKVAQAIFNGLVKFYTD
;
A
#
# COMPACT_ATOMS: atom_id res chain seq x y z
N MET A 1 -15.85 16.09 33.14
CA MET A 1 -15.36 16.23 31.75
C MET A 1 -16.08 15.16 30.93
N LEU A 2 -16.63 15.48 29.76
CA LEU A 2 -17.36 14.51 28.95
C LEU A 2 -16.34 13.57 28.27
N ASN A 3 -16.53 12.25 28.37
CA ASN A 3 -15.69 11.28 27.67
C ASN A 3 -16.06 11.30 26.19
N LYS A 4 -15.10 11.59 25.31
CA LYS A 4 -15.33 11.72 23.87
C LYS A 4 -14.31 10.89 23.09
N LEU A 5 -14.70 10.37 21.94
CA LEU A 5 -13.74 9.88 20.95
C LEU A 5 -13.07 11.09 20.28
N THR A 6 -11.78 11.23 20.49
CA THR A 6 -11.00 12.40 20.07
C THR A 6 -10.12 12.16 18.86
N ASN A 7 -9.77 10.91 18.58
CA ASN A 7 -8.85 10.58 17.51
C ASN A 7 -9.03 9.13 17.03
N LEU A 8 -8.74 8.92 15.75
CA LEU A 8 -8.59 7.63 15.10
C LEU A 8 -7.19 7.58 14.49
N ARG A 9 -6.36 6.64 14.93
CA ARG A 9 -5.05 6.37 14.32
C ARG A 9 -5.09 5.04 13.63
N ILE A 10 -4.62 5.01 12.39
CA ILE A 10 -4.52 3.78 11.60
C ILE A 10 -3.06 3.64 11.24
N ASP A 11 -2.38 2.69 11.88
CA ASP A 11 -0.98 2.45 11.56
C ASP A 11 -0.85 1.44 10.42
N SER A 12 -0.83 1.98 9.22
CA SER A 12 -0.53 1.26 7.97
C SER A 12 0.93 1.43 7.55
N THR A 13 1.76 2.11 8.38
CA THR A 13 3.12 2.48 7.99
C THR A 13 4.14 1.45 8.48
N SER A 14 4.91 0.89 7.55
CA SER A 14 5.95 -0.17 7.73
C SER A 14 6.95 0.00 8.88
N SER A 15 7.03 1.16 9.51
CA SER A 15 7.94 1.44 10.62
C SER A 15 7.43 1.01 11.99
N ASN A 16 6.14 0.68 12.14
CA ASN A 16 5.60 0.27 13.43
C ASN A 16 5.94 -1.21 13.75
N GLU A 17 6.24 -1.51 15.02
CA GLU A 17 6.46 -2.86 15.54
C GLU A 17 5.29 -3.81 15.26
N SER A 18 4.06 -3.30 15.16
CA SER A 18 2.86 -4.08 14.82
C SER A 18 2.98 -4.80 13.47
N ILE A 19 3.59 -4.17 12.47
CA ILE A 19 3.82 -4.84 11.17
C ILE A 19 4.87 -5.94 11.29
N LYS A 20 5.85 -5.79 12.19
CA LYS A 20 6.88 -6.83 12.45
C LYS A 20 6.30 -8.07 13.13
N ILE A 21 5.17 -7.94 13.81
CA ILE A 21 4.42 -9.07 14.38
C ILE A 21 3.21 -9.47 13.52
N HIS A 22 3.21 -9.09 12.23
CA HIS A 22 2.17 -9.43 11.25
C HIS A 22 0.76 -8.97 11.65
N LYS A 23 0.64 -7.76 12.21
CA LYS A 23 -0.65 -7.16 12.59
C LYS A 23 -0.80 -5.74 12.03
N CYS A 24 -2.00 -5.39 11.61
CA CYS A 24 -2.42 -4.00 11.42
C CYS A 24 -2.94 -3.45 12.74
N LEU A 25 -2.82 -2.14 12.97
CA LEU A 25 -3.28 -1.50 14.20
C LEU A 25 -4.22 -0.34 13.90
N ILE A 26 -5.43 -0.39 14.46
CA ILE A 26 -6.34 0.76 14.58
C ILE A 26 -6.41 1.16 16.05
N VAL A 27 -6.31 2.46 16.33
CA VAL A 27 -6.39 3.01 17.69
C VAL A 27 -7.48 4.06 17.74
N PHE A 28 -8.44 3.87 18.63
CA PHE A 28 -9.43 4.86 19.01
C PHE A 28 -8.98 5.51 20.33
N GLU A 29 -8.80 6.83 20.33
CA GLU A 29 -8.36 7.57 21.53
C GLU A 29 -9.52 8.33 22.17
N PHE A 30 -9.82 8.00 23.42
CA PHE A 30 -10.86 8.63 24.21
C PHE A 30 -10.26 9.61 25.22
N SER A 31 -10.97 10.70 25.50
CA SER A 31 -10.45 11.76 26.37
C SER A 31 -10.24 11.33 27.83
N LEU A 32 -10.96 10.31 28.32
CA LEU A 32 -10.91 9.89 29.73
C LEU A 32 -10.78 8.39 29.93
N LYS A 33 -11.66 7.59 29.29
CA LYS A 33 -11.69 6.13 29.42
C LYS A 33 -12.27 5.49 28.16
N VAL A 34 -12.00 4.22 27.91
CA VAL A 34 -12.74 3.48 26.90
C VAL A 34 -14.18 3.28 27.41
N PRO A 35 -15.21 3.66 26.64
CA PRO A 35 -16.62 3.48 27.04
C PRO A 35 -17.03 2.00 26.98
N THR A 36 -18.25 1.69 27.39
CA THR A 36 -18.86 0.37 27.09
C THR A 36 -18.87 0.17 25.59
N TYR A 37 -18.54 -1.04 25.14
CA TYR A 37 -18.45 -1.34 23.72
C TYR A 37 -18.97 -2.73 23.39
N HIS A 38 -19.42 -2.88 22.15
CA HIS A 38 -19.79 -4.14 21.53
C HIS A 38 -18.98 -4.31 20.25
N VAL A 39 -18.47 -5.52 20.00
CA VAL A 39 -17.76 -5.85 18.77
C VAL A 39 -18.42 -7.06 18.13
N GLU A 40 -18.77 -6.92 16.86
CA GLU A 40 -19.29 -8.01 16.05
C GLU A 40 -18.46 -8.13 14.78
N GLN A 41 -18.13 -9.37 14.39
CA GLN A 41 -17.49 -9.65 13.11
C GLN A 41 -18.45 -10.45 12.24
N GLN A 42 -18.64 -9.97 11.01
CA GLN A 42 -19.39 -10.66 9.97
C GLN A 42 -18.54 -10.72 8.71
N ASN A 43 -18.05 -11.91 8.37
CA ASN A 43 -17.18 -12.15 7.22
C ASN A 43 -15.96 -11.19 7.21
N THR A 44 -15.94 -10.26 6.26
CA THR A 44 -14.89 -9.27 6.02
C THR A 44 -15.25 -7.90 6.60
N SER A 45 -16.11 -7.83 7.61
CA SER A 45 -16.45 -6.59 8.31
C SER A 45 -16.37 -6.80 9.82
N ILE A 46 -15.75 -5.84 10.52
CA ILE A 46 -15.76 -5.74 11.98
C ILE A 46 -16.51 -4.46 12.33
N GLN A 47 -17.60 -4.59 13.09
CA GLN A 47 -18.35 -3.46 13.62
C GLN A 47 -18.03 -3.30 15.10
N ILE A 48 -17.72 -2.07 15.51
CA ILE A 48 -17.50 -1.69 16.90
C ILE A 48 -18.50 -0.58 17.25
N ILE A 49 -19.29 -0.80 18.29
CA ILE A 49 -20.24 0.17 18.81
C ILE A 49 -19.71 0.64 20.16
N PHE A 50 -19.50 1.95 20.31
CA PHE A 50 -19.15 2.60 21.57
C PHE A 50 -20.36 3.34 22.13
N GLU A 51 -20.77 3.03 23.36
CA GLU A 51 -21.97 3.59 23.98
C GLU A 51 -21.68 4.86 24.79
N ASP A 52 -22.68 5.74 24.90
CA ASP A 52 -22.70 6.93 25.75
C ASP A 52 -21.48 7.85 25.57
N THR A 53 -20.95 7.90 24.36
CA THR A 53 -19.78 8.73 24.04
C THR A 53 -20.03 9.51 22.76
N PRO A 54 -19.90 10.85 22.76
CA PRO A 54 -20.01 11.62 21.54
C PRO A 54 -18.66 11.70 20.81
N LEU A 55 -18.76 11.95 19.51
CA LEU A 55 -17.63 12.16 18.63
C LEU A 55 -17.07 13.59 18.77
N ASN A 56 -15.76 13.73 18.81
CA ASN A 56 -15.05 15.03 18.78
C ASN A 56 -14.00 15.05 17.65
N MET A 57 -14.32 14.38 16.55
CA MET A 57 -13.59 14.33 15.30
C MET A 57 -14.62 14.24 14.16
N PRO A 58 -14.24 14.45 12.89
CA PRO A 58 -15.18 14.30 11.78
C PRO A 58 -15.73 12.88 11.69
N GLU A 59 -16.99 12.75 11.30
CA GLU A 59 -17.52 11.50 10.76
C GLU A 59 -16.96 11.27 9.35
N GLY A 60 -17.06 10.02 8.90
CA GLY A 60 -16.83 9.69 7.50
C GLY A 60 -16.04 8.42 7.30
N LYS A 61 -15.73 8.19 6.01
CA LYS A 61 -15.03 7.01 5.53
C LYS A 61 -13.57 7.34 5.25
N TYR A 62 -12.68 6.59 5.89
CA TYR A 62 -11.23 6.70 5.79
C TYR A 62 -10.69 5.50 5.02
N ASN A 63 -10.25 5.72 3.78
CA ASN A 63 -9.65 4.66 2.96
C ASN A 63 -8.25 4.31 3.49
N VAL A 64 -8.09 3.07 3.95
CA VAL A 64 -6.82 2.56 4.51
C VAL A 64 -6.00 1.91 3.41
N LEU A 65 -6.60 0.95 2.71
CA LEU A 65 -6.05 0.24 1.55
C LEU A 65 -4.62 -0.26 1.83
N ASP A 66 -4.42 -1.03 2.90
CA ASP A 66 -3.11 -1.56 3.32
C ASP A 66 -2.90 -3.05 2.97
N GLY A 67 -3.85 -3.63 2.23
CA GLY A 67 -3.89 -5.03 1.81
C GLY A 67 -4.70 -5.94 2.73
N ILE A 68 -5.09 -5.48 3.93
CA ILE A 68 -6.02 -6.19 4.82
C ILE A 68 -7.22 -5.31 5.13
N ILE A 69 -7.01 -4.05 5.48
CA ILE A 69 -8.06 -3.09 5.79
C ILE A 69 -8.32 -2.25 4.55
N SER A 70 -9.55 -2.32 4.03
CA SER A 70 -9.98 -1.50 2.90
C SER A 70 -10.30 -0.08 3.39
N TYR A 71 -11.16 0.04 4.39
CA TYR A 71 -11.56 1.32 4.98
C TYR A 71 -12.00 1.19 6.43
N VAL A 72 -12.02 2.33 7.13
CA VAL A 72 -12.72 2.50 8.41
C VAL A 72 -13.77 3.60 8.23
N GLU A 73 -15.01 3.36 8.60
CA GLU A 73 -16.10 4.33 8.56
C GLU A 73 -16.60 4.61 9.98
N ILE A 74 -16.65 5.89 10.35
CA ILE A 74 -17.12 6.35 11.67
C ILE A 74 -18.42 7.15 11.49
N LYS A 75 -19.46 6.74 12.21
CA LYS A 75 -20.75 7.44 12.29
C LYS A 75 -21.12 7.67 13.75
N ALA A 76 -21.65 8.85 14.07
CA ALA A 76 -22.25 9.09 15.37
C ALA A 76 -23.78 9.06 15.24
N THR A 77 -24.41 8.55 16.29
CA THR A 77 -25.84 8.72 16.57
C THR A 77 -25.96 9.52 17.86
N GLU A 78 -27.18 9.80 18.33
CA GLU A 78 -27.38 10.59 19.55
C GLU A 78 -26.69 10.00 20.80
N GLN A 79 -26.51 8.67 20.86
CA GLN A 79 -25.98 7.98 22.04
C GLN A 79 -24.80 7.04 21.75
N GLN A 80 -24.45 6.81 20.48
CA GLN A 80 -23.45 5.81 20.12
C GLN A 80 -22.53 6.28 19.01
N ILE A 81 -21.30 5.77 19.00
CA ILE A 81 -20.41 5.82 17.85
C ILE A 81 -20.33 4.42 17.26
N VAL A 82 -20.61 4.31 15.96
CA VAL A 82 -20.45 3.07 15.21
C VAL A 82 -19.21 3.21 14.32
N ALA A 83 -18.25 2.33 14.53
CA ALA A 83 -17.07 2.17 13.69
C ALA A 83 -17.19 0.88 12.88
N GLU A 84 -17.24 0.99 11.57
CA GLU A 84 -17.21 -0.14 10.64
C GLU A 84 -15.79 -0.25 10.04
N ILE A 85 -15.17 -1.40 10.20
CA ILE A 85 -13.86 -1.72 9.62
C ILE A 85 -14.09 -2.77 8.55
N ALA A 86 -13.97 -2.36 7.30
CA ALA A 86 -14.03 -3.26 6.15
C ALA A 86 -12.66 -3.85 5.84
N LEU A 87 -12.65 -5.15 5.61
CA LEU A 87 -11.47 -5.95 5.35
C LEU A 87 -11.50 -6.51 3.92
N ASP A 88 -10.33 -6.70 3.33
CA ASP A 88 -10.18 -7.41 2.05
C ASP A 88 -10.25 -8.94 2.26
N PHE A 89 -9.96 -9.41 3.47
CA PHE A 89 -9.92 -10.83 3.84
C PHE A 89 -10.54 -11.08 5.20
N GLN A 90 -11.15 -12.25 5.38
CA GLN A 90 -11.55 -12.73 6.70
C GLN A 90 -10.29 -13.05 7.51
N THR A 91 -10.18 -12.49 8.70
CA THR A 91 -9.01 -12.66 9.57
C THR A 91 -9.39 -12.45 11.04
N ASP A 92 -8.52 -12.91 11.92
CA ASP A 92 -8.68 -12.75 13.37
C ASP A 92 -8.25 -11.35 13.82
N PHE A 93 -8.80 -10.90 14.95
CA PHE A 93 -8.39 -9.66 15.59
C PHE A 93 -8.29 -9.82 17.11
N GLU A 94 -7.53 -8.92 17.73
CA GLU A 94 -7.36 -8.82 19.18
C GLU A 94 -7.63 -7.38 19.62
N ILE A 95 -8.17 -7.22 20.82
CA ILE A 95 -8.44 -5.93 21.43
C ILE A 95 -7.55 -5.75 22.65
N GLU A 96 -6.89 -4.60 22.73
CA GLU A 96 -6.14 -4.17 23.91
C GLU A 96 -6.69 -2.82 24.38
N ILE A 97 -7.00 -2.72 25.66
CA ILE A 97 -7.43 -1.47 26.29
C ILE A 97 -6.28 -0.93 27.13
N ILE A 98 -5.92 0.33 26.88
CA ILE A 98 -4.96 1.06 27.69
C ILE A 98 -5.69 2.18 28.42
N GLU A 99 -5.78 2.04 29.74
CA GLU A 99 -6.29 3.07 30.62
C GLU A 99 -5.32 4.25 30.73
N GLY A 100 -5.86 5.44 30.98
CA GLY A 100 -5.08 6.67 31.10
C GLY A 100 -5.71 7.83 30.36
N ILE A 101 -4.97 8.93 30.21
CA ILE A 101 -5.42 10.12 29.49
C ILE A 101 -4.40 10.44 28.38
N PRO A 102 -4.75 10.26 27.08
CA PRO A 102 -6.00 9.68 26.60
C PRO A 102 -6.03 8.15 26.81
N ALA A 103 -7.22 7.61 27.03
CA ALA A 103 -7.47 6.17 27.05
C ALA A 103 -7.49 5.64 25.62
N LYS A 104 -7.06 4.40 25.41
CA LYS A 104 -6.91 3.84 24.06
C LYS A 104 -7.60 2.50 23.94
N PHE A 105 -8.45 2.38 22.94
CA PHE A 105 -8.92 1.11 22.43
C PHE A 105 -8.08 0.76 21.21
N LYS A 106 -7.28 -0.29 21.30
CA LYS A 106 -6.45 -0.77 20.20
C LYS A 106 -7.06 -2.03 19.62
N LEU A 107 -7.27 -2.03 18.31
CA LEU A 107 -7.68 -3.18 17.53
C LEU A 107 -6.48 -3.64 16.69
N TYR A 108 -5.98 -4.83 17.01
CA TYR A 108 -4.93 -5.48 16.22
C TYR A 108 -5.56 -6.49 15.27
N ILE A 109 -5.38 -6.31 13.97
CA ILE A 109 -5.95 -7.18 12.94
C ILE A 109 -4.84 -8.04 12.34
N SER A 110 -5.03 -9.36 12.31
CA SER A 110 -4.02 -10.30 11.82
C SER A 110 -3.80 -10.16 10.31
N ARG A 111 -2.53 -10.12 9.89
CA ARG A 111 -2.10 -10.15 8.48
C ARG A 111 -1.88 -11.56 7.95
N LYS A 112 -2.26 -12.60 8.70
CA LYS A 112 -2.08 -14.01 8.30
C LYS A 112 -2.52 -14.33 6.86
N PRO A 113 -3.66 -13.84 6.34
CA PRO A 113 -4.04 -14.10 4.94
C PRO A 113 -2.98 -13.65 3.94
N LEU A 114 -2.33 -12.49 4.17
CA LEU A 114 -1.25 -12.00 3.32
C LEU A 114 -0.04 -12.92 3.32
N LEU A 115 0.30 -13.50 4.49
CA LEU A 115 1.39 -14.47 4.59
C LEU A 115 1.10 -15.71 3.74
N GLU A 116 -0.15 -16.19 3.75
CA GLU A 116 -0.54 -17.38 2.99
C GLU A 116 -0.54 -17.11 1.48
N ILE A 117 -1.04 -15.95 1.05
CA ILE A 117 -1.09 -15.55 -0.36
C ILE A 117 0.31 -15.37 -0.97
N LEU A 118 1.20 -14.70 -0.23
CA LEU A 118 2.51 -14.29 -0.74
C LEU A 118 3.62 -15.28 -0.39
N LYS A 119 3.33 -16.34 0.38
CA LYS A 119 4.31 -17.35 0.76
C LYS A 119 5.06 -17.89 -0.45
N ASP A 120 6.39 -17.83 -0.38
CA ASP A 120 7.31 -18.38 -1.38
C ASP A 120 7.18 -17.79 -2.80
N LYS A 121 6.35 -16.75 -3.00
CA LYS A 121 6.24 -16.06 -4.29
C LYS A 121 7.55 -15.35 -4.61
N LYS A 122 8.12 -15.60 -5.78
CA LYS A 122 9.37 -15.00 -6.24
C LYS A 122 9.10 -13.68 -6.93
N ILE A 123 9.70 -12.61 -6.42
CA ILE A 123 9.47 -11.24 -6.92
C ILE A 123 10.80 -10.50 -7.02
N LEU A 124 11.22 -10.19 -8.23
CA LEU A 124 12.39 -9.34 -8.47
C LEU A 124 11.95 -7.90 -8.71
N ILE A 125 12.51 -6.96 -7.96
CA ILE A 125 12.20 -5.53 -8.10
C ILE A 125 13.43 -4.83 -8.66
N ASN A 126 13.27 -4.16 -9.79
CA ASN A 126 14.28 -3.31 -10.39
C ASN A 126 13.94 -1.84 -10.16
N PRO A 127 14.68 -1.11 -9.33
CA PRO A 127 14.62 0.35 -9.32
C PRO A 127 15.35 0.87 -10.57
N GLY A 128 14.63 1.06 -11.66
CA GLY A 128 15.16 1.59 -12.91
C GLY A 128 15.40 3.10 -12.86
N PHE A 129 16.29 3.59 -13.71
CA PHE A 129 16.46 5.03 -13.96
C PHE A 129 17.09 5.27 -15.33
N GLY A 130 16.81 6.44 -15.92
CA GLY A 130 17.43 6.85 -17.17
C GLY A 130 18.79 7.54 -16.95
N GLU A 131 19.71 7.38 -17.89
CA GLU A 131 20.99 8.11 -17.88
C GLU A 131 20.81 9.63 -17.97
N LYS A 132 19.73 10.07 -18.62
CA LYS A 132 19.39 11.47 -18.80
C LYS A 132 18.38 11.90 -17.73
N ASN A 133 18.78 12.85 -16.89
CA ASN A 133 17.86 13.45 -15.93
C ASN A 133 17.11 14.63 -16.56
N THR A 134 15.78 14.53 -16.70
CA THR A 134 14.93 15.63 -17.17
C THR A 134 14.07 16.27 -16.07
N SER A 135 14.36 15.96 -14.81
CA SER A 135 13.69 16.56 -13.64
C SER A 135 13.82 18.09 -13.64
N PRO A 136 12.71 18.85 -13.49
CA PRO A 136 12.71 20.31 -13.38
C PRO A 136 13.53 20.87 -12.20
N THR A 137 13.75 20.06 -11.16
CA THR A 137 14.41 20.46 -9.92
C THR A 137 15.76 19.75 -9.70
N GLY A 138 16.24 19.00 -10.69
CA GLY A 138 17.43 18.14 -10.57
C GLY A 138 17.29 16.91 -9.64
N LEU A 139 16.07 16.44 -9.32
CA LEU A 139 15.86 15.19 -8.61
C LEU A 139 16.52 14.02 -9.36
N LEU A 140 17.39 13.27 -8.69
CA LEU A 140 18.00 12.08 -9.28
C LEU A 140 17.03 10.90 -9.16
N GLN A 141 16.51 10.41 -10.29
CA GLN A 141 15.42 9.43 -10.36
C GLN A 141 15.68 8.13 -9.58
N HIS A 142 16.93 7.68 -9.54
CA HIS A 142 17.29 6.48 -8.80
C HIS A 142 17.00 6.60 -7.29
N ILE A 143 16.96 7.81 -6.72
CA ILE A 143 16.66 8.04 -5.30
C ILE A 143 15.20 7.65 -4.96
N PRO A 144 14.17 8.25 -5.58
CA PRO A 144 12.79 7.86 -5.32
C PRO A 144 12.49 6.43 -5.77
N MET A 145 13.03 5.95 -6.90
CA MET A 145 12.77 4.58 -7.36
C MET A 145 13.33 3.54 -6.38
N MET A 146 14.56 3.73 -5.89
CA MET A 146 15.14 2.87 -4.86
C MET A 146 14.34 2.92 -3.56
N ALA A 147 13.84 4.10 -3.15
CA ALA A 147 13.03 4.23 -1.94
C ALA A 147 11.70 3.46 -2.05
N ILE A 148 11.02 3.55 -3.19
CA ILE A 148 9.80 2.78 -3.47
C ILE A 148 10.13 1.28 -3.49
N ALA A 149 11.19 0.88 -4.20
CA ALA A 149 11.60 -0.52 -4.31
C ALA A 149 11.92 -1.15 -2.94
N LYS A 150 12.69 -0.45 -2.08
CA LYS A 150 12.99 -0.90 -0.71
C LYS A 150 11.73 -1.06 0.13
N LYS A 151 10.78 -0.14 0.01
CA LYS A 151 9.52 -0.22 0.74
C LYS A 151 8.68 -1.42 0.26
N LEU A 152 8.57 -1.62 -1.05
CA LEU A 152 7.87 -2.76 -1.63
C LEU A 152 8.53 -4.09 -1.21
N HIS A 153 9.85 -4.17 -1.30
CA HIS A 153 10.63 -5.31 -0.82
C HIS A 153 10.36 -5.64 0.65
N PHE A 154 10.34 -4.63 1.52
CA PHE A 154 10.00 -4.80 2.93
C PHE A 154 8.59 -5.37 3.13
N LEU A 155 7.58 -4.82 2.44
CA LEU A 155 6.19 -5.29 2.56
C LEU A 155 6.06 -6.76 2.12
N LEU A 156 6.70 -7.11 1.00
CA LEU A 156 6.68 -8.46 0.43
C LEU A 156 7.38 -9.48 1.33
N THR A 157 8.61 -9.19 1.78
CA THR A 157 9.37 -10.10 2.66
C THR A 157 8.71 -10.29 4.02
N THR A 158 8.09 -9.23 4.58
CA THR A 158 7.31 -9.33 5.82
C THR A 158 6.07 -10.22 5.66
N CYS A 159 5.59 -10.44 4.42
CA CYS A 159 4.50 -11.35 4.11
C CYS A 159 4.97 -12.69 3.52
N GLY A 160 6.25 -13.06 3.70
CA GLY A 160 6.76 -14.38 3.30
C GLY A 160 7.10 -14.56 1.82
N ALA A 161 7.05 -13.50 1.01
CA ALA A 161 7.53 -13.56 -0.36
C ALA A 161 9.06 -13.62 -0.44
N GLN A 162 9.57 -14.33 -1.44
CA GLN A 162 10.98 -14.34 -1.81
C GLN A 162 11.29 -13.13 -2.71
N SER A 163 11.27 -11.94 -2.11
CA SER A 163 11.56 -10.69 -2.82
C SER A 163 13.05 -10.38 -2.85
N ARG A 164 13.55 -9.83 -3.97
CA ARG A 164 14.93 -9.34 -4.13
C ARG A 164 14.94 -8.01 -4.87
N LEU A 165 15.94 -7.17 -4.59
CA LEU A 165 16.26 -6.00 -5.38
C LEU A 165 17.31 -6.38 -6.43
N SER A 166 17.15 -5.96 -7.69
CA SER A 166 18.13 -6.23 -8.75
C SER A 166 19.48 -5.55 -8.51
N TRP A 167 19.49 -4.46 -7.73
CA TRP A 167 20.69 -3.78 -7.27
C TRP A 167 20.40 -2.97 -5.99
N GLU A 168 21.45 -2.69 -5.20
CA GLU A 168 21.38 -1.80 -4.03
C GLU A 168 22.51 -0.77 -3.97
N LYS A 169 23.74 -1.17 -4.36
CA LYS A 169 24.95 -0.35 -4.22
C LYS A 169 25.62 0.02 -5.55
N SER A 170 25.48 -0.82 -6.56
CA SER A 170 26.05 -0.60 -7.89
C SER A 170 25.14 -1.22 -8.94
N LEU A 171 24.88 -0.47 -10.03
CA LEU A 171 24.17 -0.98 -11.19
C LEU A 171 24.93 -2.12 -11.83
N GLN A 172 24.48 -3.34 -11.62
CA GLN A 172 24.85 -4.45 -12.47
C GLN A 172 23.59 -5.25 -12.74
N GLU A 173 23.18 -5.29 -14.00
CA GLU A 173 22.05 -6.05 -14.56
C GLU A 173 22.15 -7.58 -14.35
N LYS A 174 23.18 -8.06 -13.65
CA LYS A 174 23.53 -9.47 -13.47
C LYS A 174 22.44 -10.30 -12.79
N ASP A 175 21.56 -9.69 -12.03
CA ASP A 175 20.46 -10.39 -11.36
C ASP A 175 19.21 -10.50 -12.25
N LEU A 176 19.07 -9.64 -13.27
CA LEU A 176 17.98 -9.71 -14.25
C LEU A 176 18.11 -10.96 -15.12
N GLU A 177 19.33 -11.25 -15.60
CA GLU A 177 19.61 -12.41 -16.46
C GLU A 177 19.40 -13.76 -15.75
N LYS A 178 19.50 -13.77 -14.42
CA LYS A 178 19.35 -14.97 -13.58
C LYS A 178 17.94 -15.19 -13.07
N PHE A 179 17.02 -14.25 -13.30
CA PHE A 179 15.65 -14.40 -12.86
C PHE A 179 14.89 -15.28 -13.84
N GLU A 180 14.55 -16.49 -13.40
CA GLU A 180 14.00 -17.52 -14.30
C GLU A 180 12.50 -17.67 -14.22
N GLU A 181 11.90 -17.30 -13.08
CA GLU A 181 10.46 -17.46 -12.84
C GLU A 181 9.95 -16.48 -11.77
N GLY A 182 8.68 -16.12 -11.88
CA GLY A 182 7.99 -15.25 -10.93
C GLY A 182 7.68 -13.87 -11.52
N VAL A 183 7.45 -12.89 -10.65
CA VAL A 183 7.09 -11.53 -11.09
C VAL A 183 8.34 -10.64 -11.11
N PHE A 184 8.55 -9.95 -12.23
CA PHE A 184 9.54 -8.90 -12.36
C PHE A 184 8.87 -7.52 -12.36
N ILE A 185 9.30 -6.62 -11.48
CA ILE A 185 8.72 -5.27 -11.33
C ILE A 185 9.81 -4.24 -11.60
N ASP A 186 9.73 -3.59 -12.74
CA ASP A 186 10.59 -2.47 -13.12
C ASP A 186 9.93 -1.14 -12.71
N ILE A 187 10.52 -0.44 -11.74
CA ILE A 187 10.01 0.83 -11.23
C ILE A 187 10.92 1.93 -11.78
N PHE A 188 10.42 2.73 -12.70
CA PHE A 188 11.20 3.76 -13.40
C PHE A 188 10.35 5.00 -13.65
N THR A 189 10.99 6.10 -14.04
CA THR A 189 10.29 7.29 -14.53
C THR A 189 10.50 7.47 -16.02
N GLU A 190 9.61 8.23 -16.64
CA GLU A 190 9.78 8.65 -18.04
C GLU A 190 9.38 10.11 -18.22
N ALA A 191 9.89 10.73 -19.27
CA ALA A 191 9.49 12.07 -19.66
C ALA A 191 8.16 12.04 -20.43
N SER A 192 7.23 12.89 -20.02
CA SER A 192 6.02 13.14 -20.79
C SER A 192 6.30 13.95 -22.05
N LEU A 193 5.94 13.40 -23.21
CA LEU A 193 5.99 14.13 -24.49
C LEU A 193 4.82 15.10 -24.65
N LYS A 194 3.69 14.84 -23.99
CA LYS A 194 2.45 15.62 -24.09
C LYS A 194 2.29 16.64 -22.96
N LYS A 195 3.27 16.73 -22.06
CA LYS A 195 3.19 17.51 -20.81
C LYS A 195 2.01 17.08 -19.92
N GLU A 196 1.68 15.80 -19.96
CA GLU A 196 0.73 15.17 -19.03
C GLU A 196 1.43 14.80 -17.72
N SER A 197 0.75 14.99 -16.60
CA SER A 197 1.16 14.58 -15.25
C SER A 197 0.43 13.28 -14.92
N GLY A 198 1.07 12.34 -14.23
CA GLY A 198 0.38 11.09 -13.92
C GLY A 198 1.26 9.86 -13.76
N PHE A 199 0.61 8.75 -13.45
CA PHE A 199 1.21 7.42 -13.36
C PHE A 199 0.66 6.50 -14.46
N LYS A 200 1.41 5.46 -14.81
CA LYS A 200 0.96 4.39 -15.73
C LYS A 200 1.63 3.08 -15.40
N VAL A 201 1.06 1.99 -15.93
CA VAL A 201 1.61 0.64 -15.77
C VAL A 201 1.80 -0.01 -17.13
N TYR A 202 2.98 -0.56 -17.36
CA TYR A 202 3.31 -1.34 -18.54
C TYR A 202 3.18 -2.83 -18.30
N TYR A 203 2.64 -3.55 -19.27
CA TYR A 203 2.58 -5.01 -19.32
C TYR A 203 3.32 -5.54 -20.55
N SER A 204 3.69 -6.82 -20.54
CA SER A 204 4.29 -7.47 -21.70
C SER A 204 3.25 -7.71 -22.78
N ASP A 205 3.53 -7.22 -23.98
CA ASP A 205 2.64 -7.43 -25.12
C ASP A 205 2.47 -8.93 -25.40
N GLY A 206 1.22 -9.37 -25.54
CA GLY A 206 0.86 -10.79 -25.71
C GLY A 206 0.88 -11.65 -24.43
N ASP A 207 1.20 -11.12 -23.25
CA ASP A 207 1.17 -11.86 -21.98
C ASP A 207 -0.08 -11.52 -21.15
N GLU A 208 -1.02 -12.47 -21.06
CA GLU A 208 -2.27 -12.31 -20.32
C GLU A 208 -2.06 -12.14 -18.82
N ASN A 209 -1.07 -12.80 -18.22
CA ASN A 209 -0.78 -12.68 -16.79
C ASN A 209 -0.18 -11.31 -16.48
N SER A 210 0.72 -10.82 -17.33
CA SER A 210 1.26 -9.47 -17.21
C SER A 210 0.16 -8.42 -17.37
N LEU A 211 -0.75 -8.58 -18.33
CA LEU A 211 -1.90 -7.69 -18.49
C LEU A 211 -2.83 -7.73 -17.25
N LYS A 212 -3.12 -8.91 -16.72
CA LYS A 212 -3.96 -9.09 -15.52
C LYS A 212 -3.32 -8.38 -14.32
N LEU A 213 -2.05 -8.63 -14.06
CA LEU A 213 -1.31 -7.99 -12.96
C LEU A 213 -1.22 -6.46 -13.13
N ALA A 214 -0.98 -5.97 -14.35
CA ALA A 214 -0.93 -4.54 -14.62
C ALA A 214 -2.27 -3.85 -14.33
N LYS A 215 -3.41 -4.50 -14.64
CA LYS A 215 -4.74 -3.97 -14.30
C LYS A 215 -4.92 -3.81 -12.79
N TYR A 216 -4.58 -4.82 -11.99
CA TYR A 216 -4.71 -4.71 -10.53
C TYR A 216 -3.79 -3.64 -9.93
N ILE A 217 -2.53 -3.58 -10.38
CA ILE A 217 -1.60 -2.53 -9.92
C ILE A 217 -2.14 -1.15 -10.28
N ASN A 218 -2.59 -0.96 -11.52
CA ASN A 218 -3.12 0.32 -11.97
C ASN A 218 -4.39 0.75 -11.20
N GLU A 219 -5.30 -0.19 -10.93
CA GLU A 219 -6.50 0.05 -10.12
C GLU A 219 -6.13 0.47 -8.68
N CYS A 220 -5.23 -0.28 -8.03
CA CYS A 220 -4.78 0.05 -6.68
C CYS A 220 -4.02 1.38 -6.61
N MET A 221 -3.24 1.72 -7.64
CA MET A 221 -2.60 3.03 -7.75
C MET A 221 -3.65 4.14 -7.88
N SER A 222 -4.69 3.95 -8.70
CA SER A 222 -5.78 4.93 -8.87
C SER A 222 -6.53 5.22 -7.58
N GLN A 223 -6.68 4.22 -6.71
CA GLN A 223 -7.37 4.38 -5.44
C GLN A 223 -6.53 5.12 -4.38
N LYS A 224 -5.19 5.11 -4.52
CA LYS A 224 -4.27 5.54 -3.45
C LYS A 224 -3.45 6.79 -3.79
N LEU A 225 -3.21 7.04 -5.07
CA LEU A 225 -2.39 8.16 -5.55
C LEU A 225 -3.27 9.34 -5.94
N GLN A 226 -2.70 10.55 -5.81
CA GLN A 226 -3.37 11.80 -6.16
C GLN A 226 -3.05 12.27 -7.59
N LEU A 227 -2.14 11.58 -8.28
CA LEU A 227 -1.78 11.86 -9.67
C LEU A 227 -2.78 11.20 -10.62
N ASP A 228 -2.91 11.76 -11.81
CA ASP A 228 -3.81 11.22 -12.84
C ASP A 228 -3.37 9.82 -13.28
N ASN A 229 -4.35 8.95 -13.55
CA ASN A 229 -4.10 7.65 -14.13
C ASN A 229 -4.01 7.78 -15.67
N LEU A 230 -2.81 7.59 -16.21
CA LEU A 230 -2.53 7.64 -17.65
C LEU A 230 -2.73 6.28 -18.34
N GLY A 231 -3.25 5.29 -17.60
CA GLY A 231 -3.68 4.00 -18.10
C GLY A 231 -2.65 2.88 -18.03
N ILE A 232 -2.96 1.81 -18.75
CA ILE A 232 -2.09 0.63 -18.93
C ILE A 232 -1.62 0.56 -20.38
N CYS A 233 -0.35 0.24 -20.59
CA CYS A 233 0.27 0.28 -21.92
C CYS A 233 1.06 -1.02 -22.21
N PRO A 234 1.00 -1.58 -23.43
CA PRO A 234 1.89 -2.68 -23.80
C PRO A 234 3.34 -2.17 -23.92
N LYS A 235 4.30 -3.03 -23.57
CA LYS A 235 5.73 -2.83 -23.80
C LYS A 235 6.35 -4.18 -24.14
N SER A 236 7.25 -4.21 -25.11
CA SER A 236 8.01 -5.42 -25.40
C SER A 236 9.04 -5.65 -24.31
N TYR A 237 8.96 -6.80 -23.65
CA TYR A 237 9.98 -7.28 -22.74
C TYR A 237 10.59 -8.57 -23.30
N ASN A 238 11.91 -8.73 -23.14
CA ASN A 238 12.63 -9.92 -23.56
C ASN A 238 13.04 -10.72 -22.32
N TYR A 239 12.07 -11.34 -21.63
CA TYR A 239 12.30 -12.24 -20.51
C TYR A 239 11.89 -13.68 -20.85
N LYS A 240 12.28 -14.63 -20.00
CA LYS A 240 11.87 -16.03 -20.10
C LYS A 240 10.35 -16.15 -19.91
N GLU A 241 9.72 -17.15 -20.52
CA GLU A 241 8.25 -17.35 -20.51
C GLU A 241 7.64 -17.45 -19.10
N ASN A 242 8.39 -17.94 -18.11
CA ASN A 242 7.91 -18.08 -16.73
C ASN A 242 8.05 -16.80 -15.89
N VAL A 243 8.54 -15.71 -16.49
CA VAL A 243 8.67 -14.40 -15.85
C VAL A 243 7.51 -13.53 -16.31
N ILE A 244 6.82 -12.91 -15.35
CA ILE A 244 5.75 -11.93 -15.60
C ILE A 244 6.35 -10.52 -15.40
N PRO A 245 6.77 -9.81 -16.47
CA PRO A 245 7.36 -8.49 -16.33
C PRO A 245 6.29 -7.40 -16.28
N ILE A 246 6.48 -6.45 -15.38
CA ILE A 246 5.64 -5.28 -15.21
C ILE A 246 6.54 -4.05 -15.13
N GLY A 247 6.15 -2.98 -15.83
CA GLY A 247 6.75 -1.67 -15.66
C GLY A 247 5.81 -0.78 -14.87
N VAL A 248 6.30 -0.11 -13.84
CA VAL A 248 5.51 0.86 -13.07
C VAL A 248 6.18 2.21 -13.21
N VAL A 249 5.44 3.15 -13.80
CA VAL A 249 5.82 4.55 -13.84
C VAL A 249 5.00 5.28 -12.80
N PRO A 250 5.56 5.60 -11.62
CA PRO A 250 4.81 6.24 -10.57
C PRO A 250 4.51 7.71 -10.87
N ALA A 251 5.35 8.38 -11.66
CA ALA A 251 5.17 9.78 -12.02
C ALA A 251 5.98 10.13 -13.27
N MET A 252 5.58 11.20 -13.98
CA MET A 252 6.29 11.73 -15.15
C MET A 252 7.45 12.64 -14.70
N GLU A 253 8.69 12.31 -15.08
CA GLU A 253 9.89 12.94 -14.49
C GLU A 253 10.05 14.42 -14.82
N ASN A 254 9.56 14.86 -15.98
CA ASN A 254 9.71 16.23 -16.47
C ASN A 254 8.55 17.16 -16.02
N MET A 255 7.63 16.64 -15.20
CA MET A 255 6.49 17.39 -14.69
C MET A 255 6.77 17.87 -13.26
N ARG A 256 6.57 19.16 -13.01
CA ARG A 256 6.93 19.77 -11.72
C ARG A 256 6.09 19.24 -10.54
N LEU A 257 4.83 18.90 -10.78
CA LEU A 257 3.93 18.33 -9.78
C LEU A 257 4.39 16.92 -9.39
N ASP A 258 4.61 16.07 -10.38
CA ASP A 258 5.11 14.70 -10.26
C ASP A 258 6.46 14.66 -9.53
N ASP A 259 7.40 15.53 -9.91
CA ASP A 259 8.70 15.67 -9.25
C ASP A 259 8.56 16.00 -7.76
N ALA A 260 7.62 16.89 -7.41
CA ALA A 260 7.33 17.23 -6.02
C ALA A 260 6.77 16.02 -5.25
N HIS A 261 5.86 15.25 -5.86
CA HIS A 261 5.34 14.01 -5.27
C HIS A 261 6.43 12.94 -5.08
N LEU A 262 7.36 12.77 -6.04
CA LEU A 262 8.45 11.81 -5.90
C LEU A 262 9.41 12.15 -4.75
N ARG A 263 9.51 13.42 -4.35
CA ARG A 263 10.28 13.84 -3.16
C ARG A 263 9.57 13.50 -1.87
N ASP A 264 8.24 13.51 -1.89
CA ASP A 264 7.42 13.22 -0.72
C ASP A 264 7.57 11.75 -0.28
N LEU A 265 7.72 11.54 1.02
CA LEU A 265 7.90 10.20 1.58
C LEU A 265 6.58 9.43 1.62
N ASP A 266 5.48 10.12 1.92
CA ASP A 266 4.14 9.50 1.99
C ASP A 266 3.69 9.02 0.60
N TYR A 267 3.88 9.84 -0.43
CA TYR A 267 3.62 9.47 -1.81
C TYR A 267 4.38 8.20 -2.23
N ARG A 268 5.69 8.13 -1.97
CA ARG A 268 6.50 6.93 -2.28
C ARG A 268 6.03 5.69 -1.52
N ASN A 269 5.61 5.86 -0.26
CA ASN A 269 5.01 4.78 0.53
C ASN A 269 3.69 4.30 -0.07
N LYS A 270 2.84 5.23 -0.54
CA LYS A 270 1.57 4.92 -1.20
C LYS A 270 1.79 4.17 -2.51
N VAL A 271 2.78 4.55 -3.31
CA VAL A 271 3.13 3.82 -4.54
C VAL A 271 3.50 2.37 -4.21
N ALA A 272 4.42 2.16 -3.27
CA ALA A 272 4.85 0.81 -2.89
C ALA A 272 3.68 -0.04 -2.35
N GLN A 273 2.82 0.57 -1.52
CA GLN A 273 1.63 -0.10 -1.00
C GLN A 273 0.61 -0.44 -2.11
N ALA A 274 0.42 0.44 -3.10
CA ALA A 274 -0.47 0.18 -4.22
C ALA A 274 0.02 -0.98 -5.10
N ILE A 275 1.32 -1.04 -5.37
CA ILE A 275 1.93 -2.17 -6.09
C ILE A 275 1.76 -3.47 -5.28
N PHE A 276 2.01 -3.42 -3.97
CA PHE A 276 1.80 -4.56 -3.06
C PHE A 276 0.36 -5.06 -3.11
N ASN A 277 -0.64 -4.18 -3.01
CA ASN A 277 -2.05 -4.55 -3.08
C ASN A 277 -2.41 -5.17 -4.44
N GLY A 278 -1.85 -4.63 -5.53
CA GLY A 278 -2.04 -5.19 -6.87
C GLY A 278 -1.52 -6.62 -7.00
N LEU A 279 -0.36 -6.93 -6.39
CA LEU A 279 0.18 -8.28 -6.33
C LEU A 279 -0.69 -9.23 -5.49
N VAL A 280 -1.19 -8.75 -4.34
CA VAL A 280 -2.09 -9.53 -3.49
C VAL A 280 -3.36 -9.92 -4.25
N LYS A 281 -4.00 -8.95 -4.93
CA LYS A 281 -5.16 -9.22 -5.80
C LYS A 281 -4.82 -10.24 -6.89
N PHE A 282 -3.70 -10.05 -7.59
CA PHE A 282 -3.27 -10.96 -8.66
C PHE A 282 -3.10 -12.42 -8.21
N TYR A 283 -2.59 -12.66 -7.00
CA TYR A 283 -2.41 -14.01 -6.48
C TYR A 283 -3.66 -14.59 -5.80
N THR A 284 -4.71 -13.80 -5.62
CA THR A 284 -5.98 -14.22 -5.01
C THR A 284 -7.04 -14.56 -6.07
N ASP A 285 -6.99 -13.89 -7.22
CA ASP A 285 -7.89 -14.09 -8.37
C ASP A 285 -7.42 -15.19 -9.32
#